data_AF-A0A1R2BXN2-F1
#
_entry.id   AF-A0A1R2BXN2-F1
#
_cell.length_a   1.000
_cell.length_b   1.000
_cell.length_c   1.000
_cell.angle_alpha   90.00
_cell.angle_beta   90.00
_cell.angle_gamma   90.00
#
_symmetry.space_group_name_H-M   'P 1'
#
loop_
_entity.id
_entity.type
_entity.pdbx_description
1 polymer ?
#
loop_
_entity_poly.entity_id
_entity_poly.type
_entity_poly.pdbx_seq_one_letter_code
_entity_poly.pdbx_strand_id
1 'polypeptide(L)'
;MMIYLPYDDLQEIRYRIAELAPHLVKYDYVEPYNQTEWITKAKKGDVVESVFADQVDNFYMIDAISRASPVMAKCSAAFNHLKNSNFVPEFPNR
;
A
#
# COMPACT_ATOMS: atom_id res chain seq x y z
N MET A 1 -7.98 -23.85 20.07
CA MET A 1 -7.21 -23.09 21.07
C MET A 1 -7.32 -21.62 20.69
N MET A 2 -8.07 -20.82 21.46
CA MET A 2 -8.18 -19.38 21.19
C MET A 2 -6.83 -18.72 21.49
N ILE A 3 -6.28 -18.00 20.52
CA ILE A 3 -5.11 -17.15 20.69
C ILE A 3 -5.63 -15.78 21.11
N TYR A 4 -5.22 -15.32 22.29
CA TYR A 4 -5.51 -13.99 22.80
C TYR A 4 -4.35 -13.04 22.49
N LEU A 5 -4.66 -11.79 22.16
CA LEU A 5 -3.67 -10.74 21.91
C LEU A 5 -3.41 -10.00 23.23
N PRO A 6 -2.15 -9.74 23.61
CA PRO A 6 -1.82 -9.19 24.93
C PRO A 6 -2.02 -7.66 25.00
N TYR A 7 -3.03 -7.12 24.32
CA TYR A 7 -3.30 -5.69 24.27
C TYR A 7 -4.80 -5.41 24.11
N ASP A 8 -5.29 -4.47 24.89
CA ASP A 8 -6.70 -4.11 25.04
C ASP A 8 -6.96 -2.62 24.77
N ASP A 9 -5.91 -1.79 24.78
CA ASP A 9 -6.01 -0.37 24.42
C ASP A 9 -5.01 0.09 23.34
N LEU A 10 -5.20 1.34 22.88
CA LEU A 10 -4.38 1.93 21.82
C LEU A 10 -2.93 2.18 22.26
N GLN A 11 -2.68 2.48 23.55
CA GLN A 11 -1.32 2.70 24.06
C GLN A 11 -0.55 1.40 24.11
N GLU A 12 -1.16 0.31 24.56
CA GLU A 12 -0.56 -1.03 24.58
C GLU A 12 -0.16 -1.49 23.17
N ILE A 13 -1.02 -1.23 22.17
CA ILE A 13 -0.67 -1.48 20.76
C ILE A 13 0.53 -0.63 20.33
N ARG A 14 0.57 0.66 20.69
CA ARG A 14 1.71 1.54 20.36
C ARG A 14 3.01 1.11 21.05
N TYR A 15 2.94 0.65 22.30
CA TYR A 15 4.09 0.06 22.99
C TYR A 15 4.56 -1.19 22.24
N ARG A 16 3.64 -2.06 21.84
CA ARG A 16 3.98 -3.26 21.07
C ARG A 16 4.60 -2.93 19.70
N ILE A 17 4.09 -1.89 19.03
CA ILE A 17 4.68 -1.37 17.79
C ILE A 17 6.10 -0.85 18.06
N ALA A 18 6.31 -0.10 19.14
CA ALA A 18 7.61 0.45 19.49
C ALA A 18 8.66 -0.65 19.80
N GLU A 19 8.24 -1.75 20.42
CA GLU A 19 9.10 -2.93 20.65
C GLU A 19 9.57 -3.58 19.34
N LEU A 20 8.72 -3.60 18.31
CA LEU A 20 9.01 -4.24 17.02
C LEU A 20 9.73 -3.29 16.05
N ALA A 21 9.26 -2.06 15.97
CA ALA A 21 9.65 -1.05 14.99
C ALA A 21 9.51 0.35 15.64
N PRO A 22 10.52 0.82 16.37
CA PRO A 22 10.44 2.07 17.14
C PRO A 22 10.25 3.32 16.27
N HIS A 23 10.58 3.26 14.98
CA HIS A 23 10.38 4.37 14.06
C HIS A 23 8.89 4.67 13.78
N LEU A 24 8.00 3.68 13.90
CA LEU A 24 6.57 3.86 13.60
C LEU A 24 5.83 4.70 14.65
N VAL A 25 6.41 4.87 15.84
CA VAL A 25 5.84 5.72 16.90
C VAL A 25 6.51 7.10 16.97
N LYS A 26 7.53 7.37 16.14
CA LYS A 26 8.16 8.68 16.01
C LYS A 26 7.47 9.46 14.89
N TYR A 27 6.44 10.21 15.27
CA TYR A 27 5.69 11.05 14.32
C TYR A 27 6.55 12.17 13.74
N ASP A 28 6.34 12.48 12.46
CA ASP A 28 6.99 13.56 11.73
C ASP A 28 8.53 13.52 11.74
N TYR A 29 9.11 12.33 11.92
CA TYR A 29 10.55 12.12 11.96
C TYR A 29 10.99 11.02 10.99
N VAL A 30 11.98 11.33 10.15
CA VAL A 30 12.60 10.35 9.25
C VAL A 30 13.86 9.81 9.93
N GLU A 31 13.84 8.54 10.33
CA GLU A 31 15.02 7.91 10.90
C GLU A 31 16.11 7.71 9.83
N PRO A 32 17.35 8.18 10.05
CA PRO A 32 18.44 7.92 9.14
C PRO A 32 18.79 6.43 9.15
N TYR A 33 19.00 5.85 7.98
CA TYR A 33 19.38 4.46 7.82
C TYR A 33 20.83 4.35 7.33
N ASN A 34 21.69 3.64 8.09
CA ASN A 34 23.14 3.60 7.84
C ASN A 34 23.68 2.24 7.38
N GLN A 35 22.84 1.20 7.30
CA GLN A 35 23.26 -0.14 6.89
C GLN A 35 22.95 -0.34 5.40
N THR A 36 23.90 -0.17 4.50
CA THR A 36 23.73 -0.43 3.06
C THR A 36 24.14 -1.86 2.65
N GLU A 37 24.83 -2.60 3.54
CA GLU A 37 25.50 -3.86 3.21
C GLU A 37 24.57 -5.09 3.05
N TRP A 38 23.34 -5.05 3.55
CA TRP A 38 22.38 -6.16 3.41
C TRP A 38 21.64 -6.13 2.06
N ILE A 39 21.54 -4.95 1.42
CA ILE A 39 20.87 -4.76 0.13
C ILE A 39 21.70 -5.38 -1.02
N THR A 40 23.01 -5.51 -0.85
CA THR A 40 23.94 -6.00 -1.88
C THR A 40 24.04 -7.53 -1.99
N LYS A 41 23.38 -8.30 -1.10
CA LYS A 41 23.26 -9.76 -1.26
C LYS A 41 22.12 -10.12 -2.23
N ALA A 42 22.13 -9.52 -3.42
CA ALA A 42 21.22 -9.93 -4.49
C ALA A 42 21.56 -11.37 -4.89
N LYS A 43 20.65 -12.31 -4.63
CA LYS A 43 20.70 -13.61 -5.31
C LYS A 43 20.32 -13.37 -6.76
N LYS A 44 21.18 -13.77 -7.68
CA LYS A 44 20.88 -13.73 -9.12
C LYS A 44 19.71 -14.69 -9.38
N GLY A 45 18.52 -14.13 -9.62
CA GLY A 45 17.37 -14.86 -10.11
C GLY A 45 17.41 -14.97 -11.62
N ASP A 46 16.65 -15.90 -12.19
CA ASP A 46 16.46 -15.98 -13.63
C ASP A 46 15.72 -14.73 -14.10
N VAL A 47 16.33 -14.00 -15.05
CA VAL A 47 15.75 -12.79 -15.64
C VAL A 47 15.07 -13.19 -16.93
N VAL A 48 13.78 -12.91 -17.04
CA VAL A 48 13.03 -13.03 -18.29
C VAL A 48 13.28 -11.77 -19.12
N GLU A 49 13.55 -11.92 -20.42
CA GLU A 49 13.69 -10.82 -21.37
C GLU A 49 12.32 -10.20 -21.70
N SER A 50 11.72 -9.51 -20.72
CA SER A 50 10.49 -8.74 -20.88
C SER A 50 10.72 -7.26 -20.62
N VAL A 51 10.01 -6.40 -21.34
CA VAL A 51 9.99 -4.96 -21.08
C VAL A 51 9.33 -4.70 -19.72
N PHE A 52 9.82 -3.70 -18.98
CA PHE A 52 9.16 -3.25 -17.75
C PHE A 52 7.73 -2.80 -18.04
N ALA A 53 6.79 -3.33 -17.25
CA ALA A 53 5.39 -2.92 -17.28
C ALA A 53 5.11 -1.91 -16.17
N ASP A 54 4.15 -1.02 -16.41
CA ASP A 54 3.62 -0.12 -15.39
C ASP A 54 3.06 -0.94 -14.23
N GLN A 55 3.49 -0.66 -13.00
CA GLN A 55 2.95 -1.31 -11.80
C GLN A 55 1.58 -0.76 -11.41
N VAL A 56 1.23 0.42 -11.92
CA VAL A 56 -0.04 1.09 -11.65
C VAL A 56 -0.76 1.31 -12.97
N ASP A 57 -1.82 0.54 -13.20
CA ASP A 57 -2.62 0.67 -14.41
C ASP A 57 -3.43 1.96 -14.45
N ASN A 58 -4.08 2.30 -13.36
CA ASN A 58 -4.92 3.49 -13.27
C ASN A 58 -4.61 4.28 -12.02
N PHE A 59 -3.94 5.43 -12.22
CA PHE A 59 -3.60 6.36 -11.15
C PHE A 59 -4.81 6.84 -10.35
N TYR A 60 -6.00 6.91 -10.96
CA TYR A 60 -7.23 7.34 -10.30
C TYR A 60 -7.95 6.19 -9.56
N MET A 61 -7.46 4.94 -9.65
CA MET A 61 -8.13 3.77 -9.09
C MET A 61 -7.16 2.80 -8.42
N ILE A 62 -6.30 3.33 -7.54
CA ILE A 62 -5.22 2.57 -6.89
C ILE A 62 -5.71 1.71 -5.71
N ASP A 63 -6.70 2.19 -4.96
CA ASP A 63 -7.18 1.57 -3.72
C ASP A 63 -8.71 1.45 -3.70
N ALA A 64 -9.25 0.84 -2.63
CA ALA A 64 -10.70 0.63 -2.52
C ALA A 64 -11.47 1.96 -2.46
N ILE A 65 -10.91 2.98 -1.80
CA ILE A 65 -11.54 4.29 -1.62
C ILE A 65 -11.62 5.03 -2.96
N SER A 66 -10.52 5.09 -3.71
CA SER A 66 -10.49 5.73 -5.03
C SER A 66 -11.37 5.00 -6.05
N ARG A 67 -11.46 3.65 -6.00
CA ARG A 67 -12.39 2.88 -6.86
C ARG A 67 -13.86 3.13 -6.56
N ALA A 68 -14.21 3.38 -5.30
CA ALA A 68 -15.55 3.75 -4.89
C ALA A 68 -15.92 5.21 -5.23
N SER A 69 -14.92 6.07 -5.43
CA SER A 69 -15.13 7.50 -5.62
C SER A 69 -15.71 7.84 -7.00
N PRO A 70 -16.90 8.46 -7.08
CA PRO A 70 -17.48 8.88 -8.35
C PRO A 70 -16.69 10.04 -9.00
N VAL A 71 -15.95 10.83 -8.21
CA VAL A 71 -15.08 11.88 -8.73
C VAL A 71 -13.90 11.26 -9.45
N MET A 72 -13.26 10.26 -8.84
CA MET A 72 -12.13 9.56 -9.47
C MET A 72 -12.55 8.77 -10.70
N ALA A 73 -13.77 8.22 -10.71
CA ALA A 73 -14.36 7.61 -11.91
C ALA A 73 -14.45 8.59 -13.08
N LYS A 74 -14.90 9.82 -12.83
CA LYS A 74 -14.94 10.88 -13.85
C LYS A 74 -13.54 11.30 -14.31
N CYS A 75 -12.58 11.43 -13.38
CA CYS A 75 -11.19 11.72 -13.72
C CYS A 75 -10.58 10.61 -14.59
N SER A 76 -10.82 9.34 -14.24
CA SER A 76 -10.42 8.19 -15.03
C SER A 76 -11.02 8.22 -16.44
N ALA A 77 -12.31 8.51 -16.57
CA ALA A 77 -12.97 8.61 -17.88
C ALA A 77 -12.41 9.77 -18.72
N ALA A 78 -12.11 10.92 -18.12
CA ALA A 78 -11.63 12.11 -18.82
C ALA A 78 -10.14 12.04 -19.18
N PHE A 79 -9.30 11.53 -18.28
CA PHE A 79 -7.85 11.60 -18.37
C PHE A 79 -7.16 10.25 -18.59
N ASN A 80 -7.86 9.12 -18.40
CA ASN A 80 -7.31 7.77 -18.56
C ASN A 80 -8.28 6.82 -19.29
N HIS A 81 -8.79 7.30 -20.44
CA HIS A 81 -9.84 6.62 -21.21
C HIS A 81 -9.48 5.20 -21.67
N LEU A 82 -8.20 4.88 -21.85
CA LEU A 82 -7.73 3.56 -22.27
C LEU A 82 -7.78 2.50 -21.16
N LYS A 83 -7.78 2.91 -19.88
CA LYS A 83 -7.69 2.01 -18.72
C LYS A 83 -8.83 2.26 -17.70
N ASN A 84 -10.04 2.49 -18.19
CA ASN A 84 -11.23 2.81 -17.39
C ASN A 84 -12.13 1.58 -17.06
N SER A 85 -11.54 0.41 -16.82
CA SER A 85 -12.30 -0.84 -16.57
C SER A 85 -12.54 -1.15 -15.08
N ASN A 86 -11.90 -0.43 -14.17
CA ASN A 86 -11.75 -0.85 -12.77
C ASN A 86 -12.67 -0.09 -11.80
N PHE A 87 -13.66 0.66 -12.31
CA PHE A 87 -14.63 1.35 -11.47
C PHE A 87 -15.59 0.34 -10.83
N VAL A 88 -15.73 0.40 -9.51
CA VAL A 88 -16.74 -0.38 -8.79
C VAL A 88 -17.79 0.61 -8.28
N PRO A 89 -18.97 0.70 -8.91
CA PRO A 89 -20.04 1.52 -8.37
C PRO A 89 -20.42 0.99 -6.98
N GLU A 90 -20.38 1.86 -5.97
CA GLU A 90 -20.87 1.51 -4.64
C GLU A 90 -22.37 1.18 -4.71
N PHE A 91 -22.67 -0.08 -4.40
CA PHE A 91 -23.99 -0.72 -4.31
C PHE A 91 -24.77 -0.82 -5.64
N PRO A 92 -24.83 -2.03 -6.27
CA PRO A 92 -25.86 -2.31 -7.26
C PRO A 92 -27.20 -2.37 -6.51
N ASN A 93 -27.94 -1.25 -6.54
CA ASN A 93 -29.26 -1.05 -5.94
C ASN A 93 -29.28 -1.10 -4.40
N ARG A 94 -29.38 0.07 -3.77
CA ARG A 94 -30.24 0.22 -2.59
C ARG A 94 -31.63 0.63 -3.06
#